data_AF-A0A2P6V625-F1
#
_entry.id   AF-A0A2P6V625-F1
#
_cell.length_a   1.000
_cell.length_b   1.000
_cell.length_c   1.000
_cell.angle_alpha   90.00
_cell.angle_beta   90.00
_cell.angle_gamma   90.00
#
_symmetry.space_group_name_H-M   'P 1'
#
loop_
_entity.id
_entity.type
_entity.pdbx_description
1 polymer ?
#
loop_
_entity_poly.entity_id
_entity_poly.type
_entity_poly.pdbx_seq_one_letter_code
_entity_poly.pdbx_strand_id
1 'polypeptide(L)'
;MQSVLSQKAFAGASLQAGPVRGRKTVSTVVVANAPKKIDVNKQGMNSVKNETVKLNLMGQSKTMKDKNWVDPQGRKGKGYGVYRFQDKYGVNVDGYSPIYTPDTWSESGESYKLGTKGLIAWAGLLVVLLGVGINLVVSTSAIGQ
;
A
#
# COMPACT_ATOMS: atom_id res chain seq x y z
N MET A 1 -39.99 32.17 -64.60
CA MET A 1 -39.30 32.34 -63.30
C MET A 1 -39.60 31.13 -62.43
N GLN A 2 -38.71 30.13 -62.41
CA GLN A 2 -38.61 29.15 -61.32
C GLN A 2 -37.15 28.71 -61.27
N SER A 3 -36.41 29.15 -60.25
CA SER A 3 -35.10 28.60 -59.90
C SER A 3 -35.23 27.88 -58.58
N VAL A 4 -35.14 26.55 -58.63
CA VAL A 4 -35.20 25.67 -57.46
C VAL A 4 -33.86 25.79 -56.74
N LEU A 5 -33.83 26.42 -55.57
CA LEU A 5 -32.64 26.48 -54.73
C LEU A 5 -32.36 25.08 -54.16
N SER A 6 -31.29 24.47 -54.65
CA SER A 6 -30.71 23.24 -54.13
C SER A 6 -30.28 23.45 -52.67
N GLN A 7 -31.03 22.88 -51.72
CA GLN A 7 -30.57 22.70 -50.35
C GLN A 7 -29.36 21.77 -50.41
N LYS A 8 -28.16 22.32 -50.14
CA LYS A 8 -26.97 21.51 -49.90
C LYS A 8 -27.26 20.60 -48.71
N ALA A 9 -27.33 19.31 -48.98
CA ALA A 9 -27.37 18.28 -47.95
C ALA A 9 -26.17 18.51 -47.03
N PHE A 10 -26.45 18.73 -45.75
CA PHE A 10 -25.46 18.64 -44.69
C PHE A 10 -25.01 17.18 -44.65
N ALA A 11 -23.98 16.86 -45.42
CA ALA A 11 -23.30 15.59 -45.36
C ALA A 11 -22.61 15.55 -43.99
N GLY A 12 -23.31 14.99 -43.01
CA GLY A 12 -22.70 14.51 -41.79
C GLY A 12 -21.64 13.49 -42.17
N ALA A 13 -20.39 13.95 -42.29
CA ALA A 13 -19.26 13.05 -42.27
C ALA A 13 -19.34 12.32 -40.93
N SER A 14 -19.69 11.04 -40.98
CA SER A 14 -19.55 10.16 -39.84
C SER A 14 -18.09 10.25 -39.40
N LEU A 15 -17.86 10.88 -38.25
CA LEU A 15 -16.58 10.84 -37.57
C LEU A 15 -16.33 9.36 -37.27
N GLN A 16 -15.50 8.72 -38.09
CA GLN A 16 -14.99 7.40 -37.76
C GLN A 16 -14.23 7.56 -36.45
N ALA A 17 -14.82 7.04 -35.38
CA ALA A 17 -14.14 6.95 -34.10
C ALA A 17 -12.87 6.12 -34.33
N GLY A 18 -11.72 6.80 -34.30
CA GLY A 18 -10.43 6.14 -34.37
C GLY A 18 -10.33 5.06 -33.29
N PRO A 19 -9.52 4.01 -33.50
CA PRO A 19 -9.47 2.87 -32.60
C PRO A 19 -9.20 3.35 -31.17
N VAL A 20 -10.09 2.97 -30.24
CA VAL A 20 -9.94 3.23 -28.81
C VAL A 20 -8.60 2.62 -28.39
N ARG A 21 -7.59 3.47 -28.16
CA ARG A 21 -6.29 3.03 -27.63
C ARG A 21 -6.58 2.34 -26.29
N GLY A 22 -6.37 1.03 -26.24
CA GLY A 22 -6.56 0.22 -25.06
C GLY A 22 -5.88 0.88 -23.86
N ARG A 23 -6.64 1.09 -22.79
CA ARG A 23 -6.15 1.63 -21.52
C ARG A 23 -4.98 0.76 -21.08
N LYS A 24 -3.75 1.30 -21.08
CA LYS A 24 -2.59 0.58 -20.54
C LYS A 24 -2.85 0.34 -19.07
N THR A 25 -3.06 -0.92 -18.71
CA THR A 25 -3.14 -1.37 -17.32
C THR A 25 -1.78 -1.11 -16.69
N VAL A 26 -1.68 -0.09 -15.85
CA VAL A 26 -0.47 0.15 -15.07
C VAL A 26 -0.38 -0.96 -14.04
N SER A 27 0.72 -1.72 -14.07
CA SER A 27 1.02 -2.70 -13.04
C SER A 27 1.22 -1.95 -11.72
N THR A 28 0.24 -2.04 -10.83
CA THR A 28 0.32 -1.59 -9.43
C THR A 28 0.86 -2.72 -8.55
N VAL A 29 1.82 -3.50 -9.05
CA VAL A 29 2.39 -4.59 -8.25
C VAL A 29 3.20 -3.94 -7.14
N VAL A 30 2.64 -4.03 -5.94
CA VAL A 30 3.31 -3.67 -4.69
C VAL A 30 4.55 -4.54 -4.58
N VAL A 31 5.72 -3.93 -4.75
CA VAL A 31 7.00 -4.59 -4.49
C VAL A 31 7.18 -4.62 -2.98
N ALA A 32 6.49 -5.55 -2.32
CA ALA A 32 6.77 -5.86 -0.94
C ALA A 32 8.13 -6.56 -0.89
N ASN A 33 9.08 -6.00 -0.14
CA ASN A 33 10.25 -6.75 0.27
C ASN A 33 9.77 -8.04 0.95
N ALA A 34 10.38 -9.17 0.61
CA ALA A 34 10.01 -10.45 1.19
C ALA A 34 10.01 -10.32 2.72
N PRO A 35 8.91 -10.67 3.41
CA PRO A 35 8.84 -10.52 4.85
C PRO A 35 9.95 -11.35 5.47
N LYS A 36 10.85 -10.71 6.23
CA LYS A 36 11.82 -11.44 7.05
C LYS A 36 11.00 -12.34 7.97
N LYS A 37 11.19 -13.66 7.86
CA LYS A 37 10.58 -14.62 8.79
C LYS A 37 11.20 -14.38 10.16
N ILE A 38 10.44 -13.79 11.05
CA ILE A 38 10.87 -13.50 12.41
C ILE A 38 10.38 -14.63 13.31
N ASP A 39 11.30 -15.14 14.11
CA ASP A 39 10.99 -16.14 15.13
C ASP A 39 10.33 -15.40 16.29
N VAL A 40 9.00 -15.40 16.27
CA VAL A 40 8.14 -14.71 17.24
C VAL A 40 8.34 -15.24 18.66
N ASN A 41 8.95 -16.42 18.81
CA ASN A 41 9.35 -16.96 20.11
C ASN A 41 10.64 -16.30 20.65
N LYS A 42 11.50 -15.75 19.78
CA LYS A 42 12.78 -15.10 20.13
C LYS A 42 12.70 -13.58 20.15
N GLN A 43 11.79 -12.98 19.37
CA GLN A 43 11.57 -11.53 19.30
C GLN A 43 10.19 -11.14 19.86
N GLY A 44 9.92 -9.85 20.07
CA GLY A 44 8.66 -9.38 20.64
C GLY A 44 8.65 -9.36 22.17
N MET A 45 7.54 -9.78 22.79
CA MET A 45 7.32 -9.74 24.24
C MET A 45 8.39 -10.50 25.04
N ASN A 46 9.05 -11.48 24.43
CA ASN A 46 10.14 -12.24 25.05
C ASN A 46 11.42 -11.41 25.26
N SER A 47 11.56 -10.25 24.61
CA SER A 47 12.65 -9.30 24.83
C SER A 47 12.48 -8.45 26.09
N VAL A 48 11.29 -8.42 26.69
CA VAL A 48 11.00 -7.64 27.90
C VAL A 48 11.72 -8.27 29.09
N LYS A 49 12.72 -7.57 29.64
CA LYS A 49 13.55 -8.04 30.75
C LYS A 49 12.79 -8.16 32.07
N ASN A 50 11.78 -7.31 32.29
CA ASN A 50 10.98 -7.35 33.52
C ASN A 50 9.87 -8.40 33.41
N GLU A 51 9.99 -9.46 34.20
CA GLU A 51 9.04 -10.58 34.20
C GLU A 51 7.60 -10.16 34.50
N THR A 52 7.39 -9.23 35.44
CA THR A 52 6.04 -8.80 35.81
C THR A 52 5.37 -8.06 34.66
N VAL A 53 6.11 -7.17 34.00
CA VAL A 53 5.63 -6.44 32.81
C VAL A 53 5.33 -7.41 31.67
N LYS A 54 6.25 -8.35 31.42
CA LYS A 54 6.08 -9.39 30.41
C LYS A 54 4.81 -10.21 30.64
N LEU A 55 4.58 -10.69 31.86
CA LEU A 55 3.41 -11.50 32.22
C LEU A 55 2.10 -10.70 32.05
N ASN A 56 2.06 -9.43 32.47
CA ASN A 56 0.89 -8.57 32.30
C ASN A 56 0.52 -8.39 30.82
N LEU A 57 1.52 -8.13 29.96
CA LEU A 57 1.31 -7.97 28.52
C LEU A 57 0.95 -9.31 27.83
N MET A 58 1.39 -10.44 28.39
CA MET A 58 0.96 -11.76 27.95
C MET A 58 -0.41 -12.16 28.52
N GLY A 59 -1.01 -11.34 29.40
CA GLY A 59 -2.24 -11.70 30.10
C GLY A 59 -2.10 -12.94 30.97
N GLN A 60 -0.89 -13.26 31.44
CA GLN A 60 -0.60 -14.39 32.31
C GLN A 60 -0.36 -13.90 33.74
N SER A 61 -0.75 -14.69 34.74
CA SER A 61 -0.35 -14.43 36.12
C SER A 61 0.90 -15.25 36.49
N LYS A 62 1.67 -14.77 37.48
CA LYS A 62 2.82 -15.51 38.02
C LYS A 62 2.43 -16.89 38.55
N THR A 63 1.25 -16.97 39.16
CA THR A 63 0.70 -18.17 39.78
C THR A 63 -0.05 -19.07 38.81
N MET A 64 -0.20 -18.68 37.54
CA MET A 64 -0.99 -19.43 36.56
C MET A 64 -0.47 -20.84 36.29
N LYS A 65 0.85 -21.04 36.49
CA LYS A 65 1.53 -22.34 36.34
C LYS A 65 1.33 -23.26 37.54
N ASP A 66 0.81 -22.74 38.65
CA ASP A 66 0.63 -23.52 39.86
C ASP A 66 -0.53 -24.51 39.69
N LYS A 67 -0.34 -25.74 40.18
CA LYS A 67 -1.35 -26.82 40.07
C LYS A 67 -2.68 -26.47 40.76
N ASN A 68 -2.62 -25.59 41.75
CA ASN A 68 -3.76 -25.11 42.54
C ASN A 68 -4.23 -23.71 42.11
N TRP A 69 -3.80 -23.23 40.94
CA TRP A 69 -4.24 -21.93 40.45
C TRP A 69 -5.74 -21.93 40.20
N VAL A 70 -6.37 -20.83 40.59
CA VAL A 70 -7.81 -20.59 40.45
C VAL A 70 -7.97 -19.42 39.48
N ASP A 71 -8.84 -19.57 38.50
CA ASP A 71 -9.17 -18.50 37.56
C ASP A 71 -9.85 -17.33 38.30
N PRO A 72 -9.95 -16.14 37.68
CA PRO A 72 -10.64 -15.00 38.29
C PRO A 72 -12.13 -15.25 38.60
N GLN A 73 -12.72 -16.34 38.11
CA GLN A 73 -14.11 -16.75 38.37
C GLN A 73 -14.21 -17.79 39.50
N GLY A 74 -13.12 -18.11 40.20
CA GLY A 74 -13.13 -19.06 41.32
C GLY A 74 -13.08 -20.53 40.90
N ARG A 75 -12.86 -20.84 39.61
CA ARG A 75 -12.79 -22.22 39.10
C ARG A 75 -11.35 -22.68 39.00
N LYS A 76 -11.14 -24.00 38.99
CA LYS A 76 -9.83 -24.59 38.71
C LYS A 76 -9.27 -24.03 37.40
N GLY A 77 -8.10 -23.41 37.50
CA GLY A 77 -7.41 -22.77 36.40
C GLY A 77 -7.06 -23.76 35.29
N LYS A 78 -7.31 -23.34 34.04
CA LYS A 78 -7.01 -24.16 32.85
C LYS A 78 -5.64 -23.86 32.23
N GLY A 79 -4.84 -23.00 32.87
CA GLY A 79 -3.56 -22.53 32.34
C GLY A 79 -3.68 -21.57 31.15
N TYR A 80 -4.90 -21.10 30.83
CA TYR A 80 -5.10 -20.04 29.85
C TYR A 80 -5.00 -18.68 30.55
N GLY A 81 -4.18 -17.78 30.00
CA GLY A 81 -4.22 -16.37 30.36
C GLY A 81 -5.47 -15.68 29.84
N VAL A 82 -5.50 -14.35 29.93
CA VAL A 82 -6.55 -13.50 29.32
C VAL A 82 -6.67 -13.80 27.81
N TYR A 83 -5.55 -14.14 27.16
CA TYR A 83 -5.50 -14.49 25.74
C TYR A 83 -5.20 -15.98 25.55
N ARG A 84 -6.06 -16.67 24.79
CA ARG A 84 -6.00 -18.13 24.58
C ARG A 84 -5.22 -18.55 23.33
N PHE A 85 -4.77 -17.59 22.54
CA PHE A 85 -4.25 -17.85 21.20
C PHE A 85 -2.72 -17.83 21.12
N GLN A 86 -2.03 -17.68 22.24
CA GLN A 86 -0.57 -17.76 22.31
C GLN A 86 -0.07 -19.07 21.70
N ASP A 87 -0.63 -20.21 22.08
CA ASP A 87 -0.19 -21.53 21.56
C ASP A 87 -0.47 -21.69 20.06
N LYS A 88 -1.47 -20.97 19.53
CA LYS A 88 -1.87 -21.04 18.12
C LYS A 88 -0.97 -20.18 17.22
N TYR A 89 -0.56 -19.01 17.69
CA TYR A 89 0.16 -18.02 16.87
C TYR A 89 1.62 -17.76 17.34
N GLY A 90 2.02 -18.30 18.49
CA GLY A 90 3.34 -18.13 19.11
C GLY A 90 3.36 -17.06 20.21
N VAL A 91 2.72 -15.90 19.96
CA VAL A 91 2.56 -14.81 20.93
C VAL A 91 1.15 -14.23 20.90
N ASN A 92 0.82 -13.42 21.91
CA ASN A 92 -0.45 -12.70 21.98
C ASN A 92 -0.47 -11.48 21.05
N VAL A 93 -1.65 -10.86 20.90
CA VAL A 93 -1.89 -9.67 20.05
C VAL A 93 -0.82 -8.59 20.28
N ASP A 94 -0.52 -8.29 21.54
CA ASP A 94 0.46 -7.27 21.92
C ASP A 94 1.92 -7.67 21.61
N GLY A 95 2.19 -8.98 21.42
CA GLY A 95 3.50 -9.50 21.05
C GLY A 95 3.92 -9.17 19.63
N TYR A 96 2.96 -8.80 18.77
CA TYR A 96 3.21 -8.32 17.41
C TYR A 96 3.34 -6.80 17.33
N SER A 97 3.26 -6.10 18.46
CA SER A 97 3.30 -4.64 18.43
C SER A 97 4.66 -4.13 17.93
N PRO A 98 4.69 -3.08 17.09
CA PRO A 98 5.93 -2.51 16.55
C PRO A 98 6.96 -2.14 17.62
N ILE A 99 6.51 -1.79 18.83
CA ILE A 99 7.39 -1.43 19.96
C ILE A 99 8.36 -2.55 20.37
N TYR A 100 8.03 -3.82 20.09
CA TYR A 100 8.85 -4.97 20.44
C TYR A 100 9.40 -5.73 19.23
N THR A 101 8.95 -5.38 18.04
CA THR A 101 9.33 -6.03 16.79
C THR A 101 9.46 -5.03 15.63
N PRO A 102 10.20 -3.91 15.79
CA PRO A 102 10.23 -2.85 14.78
C PRO A 102 10.71 -3.38 13.42
N ASP A 103 11.66 -4.33 13.42
CA ASP A 103 12.21 -4.98 12.23
C ASP A 103 11.21 -5.84 11.45
N THR A 104 10.07 -6.22 12.05
CA THR A 104 8.99 -6.97 11.36
C THR A 104 8.12 -6.07 10.48
N TRP A 105 8.10 -4.77 10.78
CA TRP A 105 7.25 -3.83 10.08
C TRP A 105 8.03 -3.25 8.91
N SER A 106 7.39 -3.22 7.75
CA SER A 106 7.96 -2.60 6.57
C SER A 106 8.14 -1.10 6.86
N GLU A 107 9.39 -0.60 6.86
CA GLU A 107 9.70 0.85 6.95
C GLU A 107 8.99 1.65 5.84
N SER A 108 8.76 0.99 4.71
CA SER A 108 7.94 1.51 3.62
C SER A 108 6.51 0.97 3.74
N GLY A 109 5.56 1.82 4.12
CA GLY A 109 4.17 1.62 3.65
C GLY A 109 4.14 1.52 2.13
N GLU A 110 3.03 1.05 1.54
CA GLU A 110 2.89 0.91 0.08
C GLU A 110 3.38 2.17 -0.63
N SER A 111 4.59 2.09 -1.19
CA SER A 111 5.28 3.24 -1.75
C SER A 111 5.20 3.09 -3.25
N TYR A 112 4.31 3.89 -3.85
CA TYR A 112 4.13 3.98 -5.29
C TYR A 112 5.31 4.72 -5.91
N LYS A 113 6.49 4.09 -5.94
CA LYS A 113 7.63 4.60 -6.69
C LYS A 113 7.53 4.06 -8.10
N LEU A 114 7.14 4.94 -9.03
CA LEU A 114 7.08 4.63 -10.47
C LEU A 114 8.48 4.27 -11.06
N GLY A 115 9.53 4.38 -10.24
CA GLY A 115 10.89 3.93 -10.51
C GLY A 115 11.56 4.71 -11.63
N THR A 116 12.70 4.20 -12.11
CA THR A 116 13.46 4.80 -13.23
C THR A 116 12.59 4.95 -14.49
N LYS A 117 11.65 4.02 -14.71
CA LYS A 117 10.71 4.09 -15.85
C LYS A 117 9.77 5.30 -15.75
N GLY A 118 9.27 5.59 -14.54
CA GLY A 118 8.47 6.78 -14.28
C GLY A 118 9.28 8.08 -14.44
N LEU A 119 10.55 8.07 -14.01
CA LEU A 119 11.44 9.22 -14.19
C LEU A 119 11.71 9.51 -15.67
N ILE A 120 11.92 8.47 -16.49
CA ILE A 120 12.07 8.61 -17.94
C ILE A 120 10.79 9.17 -18.58
N ALA A 121 9.62 8.71 -18.13
CA ALA A 121 8.34 9.24 -18.62
C ALA A 121 8.19 10.75 -18.31
N TRP A 122 8.57 11.19 -17.11
CA TRP A 122 8.59 12.61 -16.73
C TRP A 122 9.60 13.42 -17.56
N ALA A 123 10.80 12.89 -17.78
CA ALA A 123 11.79 13.53 -18.62
C ALA A 123 11.29 13.69 -20.07
N GLY A 124 10.67 12.65 -20.62
CA GLY A 124 10.08 12.71 -21.96
C GLY A 124 8.97 13.75 -22.07
N LEU A 125 8.09 13.83 -21.07
CA LEU A 125 7.05 14.86 -21.00
C LEU A 125 7.65 16.27 -21.05
N LEU A 126 8.68 16.55 -20.24
CA LEU A 126 9.33 17.85 -20.17
C LEU A 126 9.96 18.26 -21.50
N VAL A 127 10.64 17.32 -22.18
CA VAL A 127 11.26 17.58 -23.49
C VAL A 127 10.21 17.89 -24.55
N VAL A 128 9.10 17.16 -24.58
CA VAL A 128 7.99 17.43 -25.51
C VAL A 128 7.40 18.80 -25.26
N LEU A 129 7.13 19.15 -23.99
CA LEU A 129 6.55 20.43 -23.62
C LEU A 129 7.47 21.60 -24.02
N LEU A 130 8.77 21.44 -23.82
CA LEU A 130 9.77 22.43 -24.23
C LEU A 130 9.82 22.59 -25.76
N GLY A 131 9.85 21.48 -26.50
CA GLY A 131 9.89 21.50 -27.97
C GLY A 131 8.65 22.15 -28.59
N VAL A 132 7.46 21.83 -28.05
CA VAL A 132 6.21 22.49 -28.44
C VAL A 132 6.27 23.98 -28.11
N GLY A 133 6.69 24.35 -26.90
CA GLY A 133 6.82 25.75 -26.48
C GLY A 133 7.76 26.57 -27.37
N ILE A 134 8.94 26.03 -27.71
CA ILE A 134 9.88 26.69 -28.62
C ILE A 134 9.27 26.87 -30.02
N ASN A 135 8.62 25.83 -30.54
CA ASN A 135 7.96 25.90 -31.85
C ASN A 135 6.87 26.99 -31.88
N LEU A 136 6.04 27.06 -30.84
CA LEU A 136 5.02 28.10 -30.69
C LEU A 136 5.61 29.51 -30.67
N VAL A 137 6.72 29.72 -29.95
CA VAL A 137 7.41 31.01 -29.92
C VAL A 137 7.92 31.37 -31.31
N VAL A 138 8.69 30.51 -31.97
CA VAL A 138 9.25 30.80 -33.30
C VAL A 138 8.14 31.06 -34.33
N SER A 139 7.11 30.20 -34.35
CA SER A 139 6.01 30.32 -35.30
C SER A 139 5.16 31.57 -35.09
N THR A 140 4.99 32.02 -33.84
CA THR A 140 4.22 33.24 -33.53
C THR A 140 5.08 34.50 -33.64
N SER A 141 6.38 34.44 -33.30
CA SER A 141 7.32 35.55 -33.50
C SER A 141 7.51 35.89 -34.99
N ALA A 142 7.35 34.92 -35.89
CA ALA A 142 7.34 35.14 -37.34
C ALA A 142 6.06 35.82 -37.88
N ILE A 143 4.97 35.84 -37.09
CA ILE A 143 3.68 36.44 -37.48
C ILE A 143 3.55 37.92 -37.09
N GLY A 144 4.47 38.42 -36.24
CA GLY A 144 4.49 39.79 -35.75
C GLY A 144 5.48 40.71 -36.47
N GLN A 145 6.06 40.27 -37.59
CA GLN A 145 6.90 41.07 -38.49
C GLN A 145 6.16 41.39 -39.78
#